data_AF-A0A6P8T5S6-F1
#
_entry.id   AF-A0A6P8T5S6-F1
#
_cell.length_a   1.000
_cell.length_b   1.000
_cell.length_c   1.000
_cell.angle_alpha   90.00
_cell.angle_beta   90.00
_cell.angle_gamma   90.00
#
_symmetry.space_group_name_H-M   'P 1'
#
loop_
_entity.id
_entity.type
_entity.pdbx_description
1 polymer ?
#
loop_
_entity_poly.entity_id
_entity_poly.type
_entity_poly.pdbx_seq_one_letter_code
_entity_poly.pdbx_strand_id
1 'polypeptide(L)'
;MQKTKTPKAPAPLKKQAPGQTEAHIPSQDPKDKARQGQSSEMTEHAEDDAQGGKLDASSELTALWEKKDTEVVVSVVPTQIRGNSFTIYHSDIRTLRPHQWLTGKIIECLFHIHANKCKLGTRIYILNHYTAGVILFRKREEVRKHTLSKIQFDSYGAIVSFVNVGNIHWTFLYINAEESTMYLADPARNSAVQAESDNAAKKFSDYFKMRRTCCSKTDWVDITWKGGVMKHPVQQDGNSCGVVVCMMAKKVMEVFPKTPKMTFGTTTREMAHQRKVLALEILTASVFDKEVNCAMCAAIKPPGSVTHQTHTDWIQCDSCSRWCHTQCLQMDQKCLKEAQVGDWDCSLCTK
;
A
#
# COMPACT_ATOMS: atom_id res chain seq x y z
N MET A 1 66.68 7.95 14.28
CA MET A 1 67.32 9.20 13.81
C MET A 1 66.52 9.74 12.63
N GLN A 2 66.07 11.01 12.71
CA GLN A 2 65.75 11.96 11.63
C GLN A 2 64.75 11.52 10.53
N LYS A 3 63.73 12.27 10.11
CA LYS A 3 63.34 13.68 10.25
C LYS A 3 61.84 13.81 9.97
N THR A 4 61.22 14.74 10.69
CA THR A 4 59.86 15.27 10.55
C THR A 4 59.62 16.01 9.22
N LYS A 5 58.40 15.94 8.68
CA LYS A 5 57.81 16.99 7.83
C LYS A 5 56.30 17.11 8.08
N THR A 6 55.92 18.22 8.70
CA THR A 6 54.57 18.74 8.90
C THR A 6 54.03 19.37 7.61
N PRO A 7 52.73 19.22 7.28
CA PRO A 7 52.07 20.09 6.31
C PRO A 7 51.46 21.35 6.96
N LYS A 8 51.72 22.49 6.31
CA LYS A 8 51.22 23.84 6.61
C LYS A 8 49.71 23.96 6.38
N ALA A 9 49.03 24.69 7.29
CA ALA A 9 47.69 25.22 7.10
C ALA A 9 47.68 26.42 6.11
N PRO A 10 46.62 26.63 5.32
CA PRO A 10 46.36 27.90 4.66
C PRO A 10 45.54 28.84 5.56
N ALA A 11 45.91 30.13 5.51
CA ALA A 11 45.34 31.25 6.25
C ALA A 11 44.02 31.77 5.61
N PRO A 12 43.25 32.63 6.31
CA PRO A 12 41.84 32.89 6.03
C PRO A 12 41.62 34.05 5.04
N LEU A 13 40.56 33.94 4.22
CA LEU A 13 40.09 35.03 3.36
C LEU A 13 38.91 35.77 3.99
N LYS A 14 38.90 37.07 3.70
CA LYS A 14 38.30 38.18 4.45
C LYS A 14 36.78 38.30 4.28
N LYS A 15 36.14 38.82 5.34
CA LYS A 15 34.80 39.42 5.33
C LYS A 15 34.75 40.66 4.43
N GLN A 16 33.68 40.81 3.66
CA GLN A 16 33.10 42.10 3.27
C GLN A 16 31.62 41.92 2.86
N ALA A 17 30.77 42.80 3.36
CA ALA A 17 29.38 43.06 2.98
C ALA A 17 29.19 44.59 3.11
N PRO A 18 28.07 45.22 2.70
CA PRO A 18 27.07 44.88 1.70
C PRO A 18 26.95 45.98 0.60
N GLY A 19 26.31 45.68 -0.53
CA GLY A 19 26.05 46.64 -1.61
C GLY A 19 24.61 46.58 -2.07
N GLN A 20 23.87 47.66 -1.81
CA GLN A 20 22.51 47.94 -2.25
C GLN A 20 22.48 48.23 -3.76
N THR A 21 21.43 47.78 -4.45
CA THR A 21 20.89 48.50 -5.61
C THR A 21 19.41 48.19 -5.74
N GLU A 22 18.61 49.22 -5.51
CA GLU A 22 17.19 49.32 -5.79
C GLU A 22 16.98 49.37 -7.31
N ALA A 23 15.99 48.63 -7.81
CA ALA A 23 15.44 48.85 -9.15
C ALA A 23 13.94 49.08 -9.02
N HIS A 24 13.57 50.31 -9.35
CA HIS A 24 12.26 50.91 -9.34
C HIS A 24 11.41 50.34 -10.49
N ILE A 25 10.22 49.80 -10.21
CA ILE A 25 9.19 49.48 -11.22
C ILE A 25 7.91 50.21 -10.79
N PRO A 26 7.30 51.04 -11.66
CA PRO A 26 6.20 51.90 -11.27
C PRO A 26 4.85 51.16 -11.26
N SER A 27 4.07 51.53 -10.25
CA SER A 27 2.65 51.25 -10.06
C SER A 27 1.80 51.80 -11.20
N GLN A 28 0.79 51.04 -11.65
CA GLN A 28 -0.51 51.54 -12.10
C GLN A 28 -1.49 50.37 -12.32
N ASP A 29 -2.51 50.31 -11.47
CA ASP A 29 -3.89 49.88 -11.81
C ASP A 29 -4.74 51.17 -11.85
N PRO A 30 -5.94 51.27 -12.48
CA PRO A 30 -6.93 50.19 -12.60
C PRO A 30 -7.75 50.16 -13.92
N LYS A 31 -8.52 49.08 -14.14
CA LYS A 31 -9.98 49.16 -14.41
C LYS A 31 -10.64 47.79 -14.60
N ASP A 32 -11.63 47.56 -13.74
CA ASP A 32 -12.68 46.54 -13.84
C ASP A 32 -13.42 46.56 -15.19
N LYS A 33 -13.59 45.38 -15.78
CA LYS A 33 -14.83 45.02 -16.48
C LYS A 33 -15.19 43.57 -16.20
N ALA A 34 -16.35 43.45 -15.55
CA ALA A 34 -17.03 42.20 -15.24
C ALA A 34 -17.24 41.32 -16.48
N ARG A 35 -17.00 40.01 -16.32
CA ARG A 35 -17.59 38.98 -17.14
C ARG A 35 -17.97 37.79 -16.25
N GLN A 36 -19.17 37.85 -15.69
CA GLN A 36 -19.86 36.69 -15.14
C GLN A 36 -20.28 35.77 -16.29
N GLY A 37 -20.13 34.47 -16.08
CA GLY A 37 -20.77 33.42 -16.89
C GLY A 37 -19.85 32.25 -17.20
N GLN A 38 -20.25 31.06 -16.74
CA GLN A 38 -19.72 29.71 -17.04
C GLN A 38 -18.59 29.19 -16.12
N SER A 39 -18.93 28.75 -14.92
CA SER A 39 -18.14 27.74 -14.18
C SER A 39 -19.00 26.87 -13.23
N SER A 40 -20.20 26.45 -13.66
CA SER A 40 -21.09 25.63 -12.81
C SER A 40 -21.32 24.20 -13.31
N GLU A 41 -21.11 23.89 -14.60
CA GLU A 41 -21.43 22.56 -15.15
C GLU A 41 -20.31 21.52 -15.00
N MET A 42 -19.05 21.92 -14.78
CA MET A 42 -17.92 20.97 -14.64
C MET A 42 -17.81 20.34 -13.25
N THR A 43 -18.40 20.94 -12.22
CA THR A 43 -18.36 20.45 -10.84
C THR A 43 -19.49 19.48 -10.52
N GLU A 44 -20.67 19.64 -11.13
CA GLU A 44 -21.81 18.74 -10.91
C GLU A 44 -21.57 17.35 -11.54
N HIS A 45 -21.01 17.28 -12.75
CA HIS A 45 -20.69 16.00 -13.39
C HIS A 45 -19.65 15.15 -12.63
N ALA A 46 -18.63 15.79 -12.04
CA ALA A 46 -17.60 15.07 -11.28
C ALA A 46 -18.12 14.54 -9.94
N GLU A 47 -19.08 15.23 -9.32
CA GLU A 47 -19.72 14.81 -8.07
C GLU A 47 -20.76 13.71 -8.32
N ASP A 48 -21.54 13.81 -9.40
CA ASP A 48 -22.49 12.77 -9.81
C ASP A 48 -21.78 11.48 -10.27
N ASP A 49 -20.68 11.57 -11.01
CA ASP A 49 -19.88 10.40 -11.42
C ASP A 49 -19.19 9.74 -10.21
N ALA A 50 -18.69 10.53 -9.25
CA ALA A 50 -18.08 10.01 -8.03
C ALA A 50 -19.12 9.37 -7.09
N GLN A 51 -20.33 9.92 -7.03
CA GLN A 51 -21.43 9.37 -6.23
C GLN A 51 -22.05 8.13 -6.89
N GLY A 52 -22.19 8.12 -8.21
CA GLY A 52 -22.64 6.98 -9.02
C GLY A 52 -21.66 5.79 -8.93
N GLY A 53 -20.35 6.03 -9.10
CA GLY A 53 -19.33 4.99 -8.95
C GLY A 53 -19.22 4.41 -7.54
N LYS A 54 -19.55 5.20 -6.50
CA LYS A 54 -19.57 4.74 -5.11
C LYS A 54 -20.79 3.87 -4.78
N LEU A 55 -21.94 4.17 -5.37
CA LEU A 55 -23.16 3.35 -5.26
C LEU A 55 -22.96 1.98 -5.93
N ASP A 56 -22.39 1.98 -7.14
CA ASP A 56 -22.09 0.75 -7.90
C ASP A 56 -21.11 -0.17 -7.16
N ALA A 57 -20.00 0.37 -6.64
CA ALA A 57 -19.03 -0.40 -5.86
C ALA A 57 -19.63 -1.01 -4.57
N SER A 58 -20.63 -0.35 -3.95
CA SER A 58 -21.30 -0.90 -2.77
C SER A 58 -22.26 -2.04 -3.12
N SER A 59 -22.95 -2.01 -4.26
CA SER A 59 -23.75 -3.15 -4.72
C SER A 59 -22.86 -4.32 -5.13
N GLU A 60 -21.78 -4.05 -5.87
CA GLU A 60 -20.82 -5.09 -6.26
C GLU A 60 -20.23 -5.77 -5.03
N LEU A 61 -19.80 -5.00 -4.02
CA LEU A 61 -19.24 -5.57 -2.79
C LEU A 61 -20.23 -6.51 -2.07
N THR A 62 -21.50 -6.11 -1.97
CA THR A 62 -22.55 -6.96 -1.37
C THR A 62 -22.68 -8.27 -2.15
N ALA A 63 -22.79 -8.19 -3.48
CA ALA A 63 -22.92 -9.37 -4.33
C ALA A 63 -21.70 -10.30 -4.26
N LEU A 64 -20.49 -9.75 -4.16
CA LEU A 64 -19.27 -10.54 -3.95
C LEU A 64 -19.33 -11.26 -2.60
N TRP A 65 -19.64 -10.56 -1.51
CA TRP A 65 -19.65 -11.16 -0.18
C TRP A 65 -20.68 -12.29 0.01
N GLU A 66 -21.77 -12.29 -0.75
CA GLU A 66 -22.80 -13.34 -0.73
C GLU A 66 -22.37 -14.64 -1.41
N LYS A 67 -21.39 -14.59 -2.32
CA LYS A 67 -20.94 -15.73 -3.12
C LYS A 67 -19.88 -16.58 -2.41
N LYS A 68 -19.70 -17.83 -2.84
CA LYS A 68 -18.64 -18.75 -2.37
C LYS A 68 -17.24 -18.31 -2.87
N ASP A 69 -16.18 -18.76 -2.20
CA ASP A 69 -14.83 -18.32 -2.52
C ASP A 69 -14.44 -18.80 -3.91
N THR A 70 -13.82 -17.92 -4.68
CA THR A 70 -13.35 -18.21 -6.03
C THR A 70 -12.03 -17.47 -6.27
N GLU A 71 -11.26 -17.94 -7.25
CA GLU A 71 -10.03 -17.29 -7.68
C GLU A 71 -10.24 -16.33 -8.87
N VAL A 72 -11.47 -15.84 -9.05
CA VAL A 72 -11.77 -14.77 -9.99
C VAL A 72 -11.20 -13.45 -9.47
N VAL A 73 -10.47 -12.73 -10.31
CA VAL A 73 -9.96 -11.39 -10.07
C VAL A 73 -11.12 -10.41 -10.00
N VAL A 74 -11.19 -9.66 -8.90
CA VAL A 74 -12.22 -8.64 -8.67
C VAL A 74 -11.63 -7.23 -8.63
N SER A 75 -10.33 -7.09 -8.37
CA SER A 75 -9.66 -5.79 -8.39
C SER A 75 -8.18 -5.93 -8.76
N VAL A 76 -7.62 -4.92 -9.42
CA VAL A 76 -6.17 -4.79 -9.66
C VAL A 76 -5.73 -3.42 -9.15
N VAL A 77 -4.96 -3.38 -8.08
CA VAL A 77 -4.60 -2.12 -7.41
C VAL A 77 -3.14 -1.75 -7.70
N PRO A 78 -2.86 -0.60 -8.32
CA PRO A 78 -1.49 -0.13 -8.52
C PRO A 78 -0.77 0.10 -7.19
N THR A 79 0.48 -0.37 -7.10
CA THR A 79 1.34 -0.06 -5.96
C THR A 79 2.01 1.30 -6.13
N GLN A 80 2.71 1.76 -5.08
CA GLN A 80 3.56 2.96 -5.18
C GLN A 80 4.82 2.74 -6.04
N ILE A 81 5.13 1.47 -6.37
CA ILE A 81 6.23 1.10 -7.25
C ILE A 81 5.67 1.02 -8.67
N ARG A 82 6.16 1.90 -9.54
CA ARG A 82 5.68 1.99 -10.93
C ARG A 82 5.78 0.63 -11.64
N GLY A 83 4.69 0.24 -12.29
CA GLY A 83 4.60 -1.02 -13.05
C GLY A 83 4.23 -2.25 -12.23
N ASN A 84 4.10 -2.12 -10.90
CA ASN A 84 3.65 -3.20 -10.03
C ASN A 84 2.22 -2.94 -9.54
N SER A 85 1.42 -4.01 -9.48
CA SER A 85 0.05 -3.99 -8.97
C SER A 85 -0.25 -5.23 -8.11
N PHE A 86 -1.21 -5.10 -7.20
CA PHE A 86 -1.82 -6.24 -6.52
C PHE A 86 -3.03 -6.71 -7.33
N THR A 87 -3.02 -7.97 -7.76
CA THR A 87 -4.21 -8.64 -8.26
C THR A 87 -4.99 -9.19 -7.07
N ILE A 88 -6.18 -8.68 -6.80
CA ILE A 88 -7.04 -9.10 -5.69
C ILE A 88 -8.08 -10.08 -6.22
N TYR A 89 -8.07 -11.30 -5.67
CA TYR A 89 -9.05 -12.33 -5.98
C TYR A 89 -10.30 -12.19 -5.12
N HIS A 90 -11.38 -12.83 -5.53
CA HIS A 90 -12.62 -12.84 -4.78
C HIS A 90 -12.45 -13.45 -3.37
N SER A 91 -11.67 -14.53 -3.24
CA SER A 91 -11.30 -15.10 -1.94
C SER A 91 -10.57 -14.09 -1.04
N ASP A 92 -9.69 -13.24 -1.62
CA ASP A 92 -8.99 -12.19 -0.88
C ASP A 92 -9.96 -11.11 -0.34
N ILE A 93 -10.83 -10.55 -1.19
CA ILE A 93 -11.75 -9.47 -0.79
C ILE A 93 -12.76 -9.96 0.26
N ARG A 94 -13.09 -11.26 0.24
CA ARG A 94 -13.99 -11.87 1.22
C ARG A 94 -13.40 -11.95 2.62
N THR A 95 -12.09 -11.85 2.79
CA THR A 95 -11.45 -11.76 4.12
C THR A 95 -11.85 -10.47 4.85
N LEU A 96 -12.32 -9.45 4.13
CA LEU A 96 -12.89 -8.24 4.72
C LEU A 96 -14.33 -8.42 5.22
N ARG A 97 -14.98 -9.58 5.05
CA ARG A 97 -16.29 -9.81 5.66
C ARG A 97 -16.21 -9.70 7.20
N PRO A 98 -17.33 -9.37 7.86
CA PRO A 98 -17.39 -9.39 9.33
C PRO A 98 -16.87 -10.70 9.89
N HIS A 99 -16.10 -10.60 10.97
CA HIS A 99 -15.52 -11.70 11.74
C HIS A 99 -14.46 -12.57 11.04
N GLN A 100 -14.03 -12.21 9.83
CA GLN A 100 -12.95 -12.90 9.12
C GLN A 100 -11.57 -12.29 9.43
N TRP A 101 -10.52 -13.08 9.25
CA TRP A 101 -9.14 -12.63 9.41
C TRP A 101 -8.60 -12.09 8.09
N LEU A 102 -8.04 -10.88 8.11
CA LEU A 102 -7.40 -10.31 6.92
C LEU A 102 -6.13 -11.08 6.56
N THR A 103 -5.88 -11.24 5.26
CA THR A 103 -4.61 -11.74 4.76
C THR A 103 -3.58 -10.62 4.68
N GLY A 104 -2.28 -10.97 4.70
CA GLY A 104 -1.23 -9.98 4.52
C GLY A 104 -1.31 -9.25 3.17
N LYS A 105 -1.80 -9.93 2.12
CA LYS A 105 -2.02 -9.33 0.80
C LYS A 105 -3.02 -8.17 0.84
N ILE A 106 -4.14 -8.33 1.55
CA ILE A 106 -5.15 -7.27 1.72
C ILE A 106 -4.59 -6.10 2.51
N ILE A 107 -3.90 -6.36 3.62
CA ILE A 107 -3.32 -5.31 4.47
C ILE A 107 -2.27 -4.50 3.68
N GLU A 108 -1.37 -5.17 2.96
CA GLU A 108 -0.32 -4.51 2.17
C GLU A 108 -0.91 -3.70 1.00
N CYS A 109 -1.92 -4.25 0.31
CA CYS A 109 -2.66 -3.53 -0.72
C CYS A 109 -3.25 -2.21 -0.18
N LEU A 110 -3.88 -2.25 1.00
CA LEU A 110 -4.44 -1.06 1.66
C LEU A 110 -3.37 -0.03 2.05
N PHE A 111 -2.19 -0.49 2.50
CA PHE A 111 -1.07 0.41 2.78
C PHE A 111 -0.66 1.17 1.51
N HIS A 112 -0.59 0.48 0.36
CA HIS A 112 -0.28 1.12 -0.92
C HIS A 112 -1.37 2.10 -1.36
N ILE A 113 -2.65 1.76 -1.18
CA ILE A 113 -3.77 2.69 -1.46
C ILE A 113 -3.63 3.96 -0.64
N HIS A 114 -3.38 3.84 0.66
CA HIS A 114 -3.24 5.00 1.55
C HIS A 114 -2.00 5.83 1.21
N ALA A 115 -0.86 5.20 0.92
CA ALA A 115 0.35 5.90 0.51
C ALA A 115 0.16 6.65 -0.81
N ASN A 116 -0.54 6.05 -1.78
CA ASN A 116 -0.86 6.70 -3.06
C ASN A 116 -1.80 7.90 -2.86
N LYS A 117 -2.88 7.75 -2.07
CA LYS A 117 -3.80 8.84 -1.72
C LYS A 117 -3.07 10.02 -1.05
N CYS A 118 -2.10 9.72 -0.18
CA CYS A 118 -1.30 10.73 0.52
C CYS A 118 -0.05 11.19 -0.26
N LYS A 119 0.19 10.68 -1.47
CA LYS A 119 1.37 10.97 -2.31
C LYS A 119 2.71 10.72 -1.59
N LEU A 120 2.81 9.60 -0.87
CA LEU A 120 3.96 9.25 -0.02
C LEU A 120 4.95 8.26 -0.65
N GLY A 121 4.78 7.89 -1.91
CA GLY A 121 5.59 6.84 -2.56
C GLY A 121 7.11 7.07 -2.55
N THR A 122 7.56 8.32 -2.43
CA THR A 122 8.98 8.70 -2.31
C THR A 122 9.40 9.09 -0.90
N ARG A 123 8.48 9.06 0.08
CA ARG A 123 8.71 9.51 1.46
C ARG A 123 8.58 8.39 2.47
N ILE A 124 7.73 7.40 2.20
CA ILE A 124 7.53 6.23 3.05
C ILE A 124 7.77 4.97 2.22
N TYR A 125 8.67 4.12 2.70
CA TYR A 125 8.85 2.80 2.14
C TYR A 125 7.86 1.82 2.80
N ILE A 126 7.04 1.15 1.99
CA ILE A 126 6.19 0.05 2.47
C ILE A 126 7.03 -1.22 2.42
N LEU A 127 7.35 -1.76 3.59
CA LEU A 127 8.06 -3.03 3.70
C LEU A 127 7.05 -4.17 3.77
N ASN A 128 7.19 -5.16 2.89
CA ASN A 128 6.32 -6.34 2.91
C ASN A 128 6.44 -7.08 4.25
N HIS A 129 5.31 -7.50 4.79
CA HIS A 129 5.17 -8.13 6.10
C HIS A 129 6.04 -9.37 6.31
N TYR A 130 6.29 -10.16 5.26
CA TYR A 130 7.17 -11.33 5.34
C TYR A 130 8.60 -10.90 5.63
N THR A 131 9.10 -9.89 4.92
CA THR A 131 10.48 -9.41 5.12
C THR A 131 10.62 -8.74 6.49
N ALA A 132 9.63 -7.95 6.91
CA ALA A 132 9.62 -7.38 8.26
C ALA A 132 9.64 -8.48 9.34
N GLY A 133 8.82 -9.53 9.18
CA GLY A 133 8.81 -10.68 10.08
C GLY A 133 10.13 -11.44 10.11
N VAL A 134 10.80 -11.59 8.96
CA VAL A 134 12.15 -12.17 8.89
C VAL A 134 13.13 -11.33 9.70
N ILE A 135 13.17 -10.01 9.50
CA ILE A 135 14.09 -9.12 10.22
C ILE A 135 13.85 -9.16 11.73
N LEU A 136 12.60 -9.13 12.18
CA LEU A 136 12.27 -9.11 13.61
C LEU A 136 12.51 -10.44 14.31
N PHE A 137 12.10 -11.56 13.69
CA PHE A 137 11.93 -12.82 14.42
C PHE A 137 12.92 -13.92 14.03
N ARG A 138 13.63 -13.80 12.91
CA ARG A 138 14.50 -14.89 12.41
C ARG A 138 15.96 -14.71 12.81
N LYS A 139 16.75 -15.76 12.53
CA LYS A 139 18.19 -15.77 12.80
C LYS A 139 18.93 -15.01 11.70
N ARG A 140 20.11 -14.47 12.03
CA ARG A 140 20.93 -13.64 11.14
C ARG A 140 21.14 -14.25 9.74
N GLU A 141 21.34 -15.55 9.63
CA GLU A 141 21.57 -16.23 8.35
C GLU A 141 20.34 -16.21 7.42
N GLU A 142 19.14 -16.24 7.98
CA GLU A 142 17.89 -16.07 7.22
C GLU A 142 17.72 -14.62 6.80
N VAL A 143 17.98 -13.68 7.72
CA VAL A 143 17.88 -12.23 7.45
C VAL A 143 18.82 -11.78 6.32
N ARG A 144 20.00 -12.38 6.19
CA ARG A 144 20.96 -12.10 5.10
C ARG A 144 20.41 -12.35 3.70
N LYS A 145 19.39 -13.20 3.54
CA LYS A 145 18.73 -13.42 2.24
C LYS A 145 17.78 -12.29 1.86
N HIS A 146 17.48 -11.39 2.79
CA HIS A 146 16.54 -10.29 2.66
C HIS A 146 17.23 -8.93 2.77
N THR A 147 18.40 -8.77 2.15
CA THR A 147 19.18 -7.52 2.23
C THR A 147 18.54 -6.32 1.55
N LEU A 148 17.52 -6.52 0.70
CA LEU A 148 16.90 -5.43 -0.08
C LEU A 148 17.97 -4.56 -0.77
N SER A 149 18.90 -5.21 -1.48
CA SER A 149 20.11 -4.56 -2.04
C SER A 149 19.81 -3.42 -3.01
N LYS A 150 18.64 -3.44 -3.66
CA LYS A 150 18.17 -2.39 -4.58
C LYS A 150 17.54 -1.18 -3.89
N ILE A 151 17.27 -1.25 -2.58
CA ILE A 151 16.60 -0.19 -1.82
C ILE A 151 17.63 0.70 -1.12
N GLN A 152 17.38 2.02 -1.11
CA GLN A 152 18.14 3.00 -0.34
C GLN A 152 17.20 3.64 0.69
N PHE A 153 17.33 3.31 1.97
CA PHE A 153 16.44 3.81 3.02
C PHE A 153 16.62 5.31 3.29
N ASP A 154 17.81 5.88 3.08
CA ASP A 154 18.01 7.34 3.18
C ASP A 154 17.15 8.14 2.18
N SER A 155 16.62 7.50 1.15
CA SER A 155 15.65 8.13 0.23
C SER A 155 14.26 8.30 0.84
N TYR A 156 14.00 7.73 2.01
CA TYR A 156 12.73 7.78 2.71
C TYR A 156 12.90 8.41 4.09
N GLY A 157 11.82 8.96 4.63
CA GLY A 157 11.78 9.43 6.03
C GLY A 157 11.25 8.36 6.99
N ALA A 158 10.57 7.33 6.48
CA ALA A 158 10.02 6.25 7.30
C ALA A 158 9.83 4.94 6.55
N ILE A 159 9.70 3.86 7.32
CA ILE A 159 9.16 2.57 6.88
C ILE A 159 7.82 2.33 7.59
N VAL A 160 6.84 1.87 6.84
CA VAL A 160 5.60 1.29 7.37
C VAL A 160 5.49 -0.16 6.95
N SER A 161 5.05 -1.00 7.87
CA SER A 161 4.89 -2.43 7.68
C SER A 161 3.91 -2.96 8.72
N PHE A 162 3.68 -4.26 8.66
CA PHE A 162 3.02 -5.02 9.69
C PHE A 162 3.67 -6.40 9.73
N VAL A 163 3.42 -7.19 10.77
CA VAL A 163 4.01 -8.52 10.94
C VAL A 163 2.99 -9.51 11.49
N ASN A 164 3.09 -10.76 11.08
CA ASN A 164 2.28 -11.85 11.62
C ASN A 164 3.00 -12.47 12.82
N VAL A 165 2.41 -12.37 14.00
CA VAL A 165 2.90 -12.96 15.24
C VAL A 165 2.18 -14.28 15.47
N GLY A 166 2.95 -15.37 15.56
CA GLY A 166 2.42 -16.70 15.83
C GLY A 166 1.50 -17.27 14.74
N ASN A 167 1.51 -16.69 13.53
CA ASN A 167 0.57 -16.99 12.44
C ASN A 167 -0.91 -16.70 12.77
N ILE A 168 -1.18 -15.95 13.84
CA ILE A 168 -2.54 -15.73 14.34
C ILE A 168 -2.88 -14.27 14.66
N HIS A 169 -1.92 -13.36 14.56
CA HIS A 169 -2.11 -12.00 15.02
C HIS A 169 -1.29 -11.00 14.22
N TRP A 170 -1.89 -9.87 13.87
CA TRP A 170 -1.22 -8.82 13.11
C TRP A 170 -0.81 -7.67 14.01
N THR A 171 0.44 -7.25 13.91
CA THR A 171 1.03 -6.12 14.65
C THR A 171 1.53 -5.07 13.67
N PHE A 172 1.33 -3.79 13.96
CA PHE A 172 1.76 -2.69 13.10
C PHE A 172 3.22 -2.32 13.41
N LEU A 173 4.05 -2.16 12.37
CA LEU A 173 5.44 -1.72 12.47
C LEU A 173 5.60 -0.37 11.80
N TYR A 174 6.07 0.62 12.55
CA TYR A 174 6.41 1.94 12.04
C TYR A 174 7.81 2.34 12.47
N ILE A 175 8.64 2.75 11.52
CA ILE A 175 10.02 3.19 11.75
C ILE A 175 10.11 4.64 11.27
N ASN A 176 10.33 5.57 12.18
CA ASN A 176 10.47 6.99 11.88
C ASN A 176 11.94 7.42 12.03
N ALA A 177 12.60 7.72 10.91
CA ALA A 177 14.01 8.07 10.91
C ALA A 177 14.29 9.43 11.57
N GLU A 178 13.39 10.40 11.41
CA GLU A 178 13.53 11.74 12.00
C GLU A 178 13.50 11.67 13.53
N GLU A 179 12.58 10.87 14.08
CA GLU A 179 12.46 10.65 15.53
C GLU A 179 13.43 9.57 16.06
N SER A 180 14.19 8.91 15.17
CA SER A 180 15.03 7.75 15.50
C SER A 180 14.29 6.67 16.30
N THR A 181 12.99 6.49 16.03
CA THR A 181 12.10 5.67 16.86
C THR A 181 11.42 4.58 16.05
N MET A 182 11.36 3.38 16.62
CA MET A 182 10.60 2.25 16.10
C MET A 182 9.42 1.93 17.00
N TYR A 183 8.27 1.72 16.38
CA TYR A 183 7.03 1.38 17.06
C TYR A 183 6.57 0.03 16.55
N LEU A 184 6.41 -0.92 17.46
CA LEU A 184 5.71 -2.18 17.21
C LEU A 184 4.38 -2.12 17.97
N ALA A 185 3.36 -1.58 17.30
CA ALA A 185 2.05 -1.32 17.90
C ALA A 185 1.13 -2.54 17.76
N ASP A 186 0.76 -3.11 18.90
CA ASP A 186 -0.08 -4.30 19.01
C ASP A 186 -1.57 -3.91 19.12
N PRO A 187 -2.44 -4.27 18.17
CA PRO A 187 -3.87 -4.03 18.28
C PRO A 187 -4.52 -4.59 19.55
N ALA A 188 -3.95 -5.62 20.18
CA ALA A 188 -4.41 -6.18 21.44
C ALA A 188 -3.87 -5.42 22.66
N ARG A 189 -4.45 -5.64 23.84
CA ARG A 189 -3.88 -5.12 25.08
C ARG A 189 -2.57 -5.85 25.37
N ASN A 190 -1.46 -5.13 25.27
CA ASN A 190 -0.13 -5.66 25.50
C ASN A 190 0.69 -4.71 26.39
N SER A 191 1.07 -5.19 27.58
CA SER A 191 1.90 -4.43 28.52
C SER A 191 3.39 -4.45 28.16
N ALA A 192 3.83 -5.37 27.29
CA ALA A 192 5.20 -5.53 26.84
C ALA A 192 5.55 -4.67 25.60
N VAL A 193 4.61 -3.86 25.09
CA VAL A 193 4.75 -3.07 23.85
C VAL A 193 6.03 -2.22 23.79
N GLN A 194 6.50 -1.66 24.92
CA GLN A 194 7.76 -0.93 24.98
C GLN A 194 8.96 -1.86 24.75
N ALA A 195 9.04 -2.97 25.49
CA ALA A 195 10.13 -3.93 25.37
C ALA A 195 10.18 -4.58 23.98
N GLU A 196 9.02 -4.84 23.39
CA GLU A 196 8.90 -5.35 22.02
C GLU A 196 9.40 -4.34 20.98
N SER A 197 9.05 -3.06 21.16
CA SER A 197 9.54 -1.97 20.30
C SER A 197 11.05 -1.75 20.46
N ASP A 198 11.59 -1.87 21.67
CA ASP A 198 13.05 -1.81 21.92
C ASP A 198 13.78 -2.98 21.25
N ASN A 199 13.21 -4.18 21.33
CA ASN A 199 13.75 -5.33 20.61
C ASN A 199 13.66 -5.13 19.09
N ALA A 200 12.58 -4.57 18.57
CA ALA A 200 12.46 -4.22 17.15
C ALA A 200 13.54 -3.21 16.71
N ALA A 201 13.76 -2.16 17.50
CA ALA A 201 14.83 -1.18 17.29
C ALA A 201 16.21 -1.84 17.22
N LYS A 202 16.50 -2.77 18.14
CA LYS A 202 17.74 -3.55 18.12
C LYS A 202 17.87 -4.42 16.85
N LYS A 203 16.82 -5.15 16.49
CA LYS A 203 16.80 -6.05 15.33
C LYS A 203 17.02 -5.31 14.01
N PHE A 204 16.36 -4.17 13.82
CA PHE A 204 16.57 -3.36 12.62
C PHE A 204 17.93 -2.65 12.63
N SER A 205 18.44 -2.22 13.78
CA SER A 205 19.80 -1.68 13.88
C SER A 205 20.84 -2.71 13.41
N ASP A 206 20.70 -3.96 13.86
CA ASP A 206 21.55 -5.07 13.42
C ASP A 206 21.38 -5.37 11.92
N TYR A 207 20.16 -5.25 11.41
CA TYR A 207 19.85 -5.38 9.99
C TYR A 207 20.56 -4.32 9.13
N PHE A 208 20.47 -3.03 9.49
CA PHE A 208 21.15 -1.96 8.75
C PHE A 208 22.67 -2.15 8.77
N LYS A 209 23.26 -2.48 9.94
CA LYS A 209 24.68 -2.82 10.04
C LYS A 209 25.07 -4.02 9.18
N MET A 210 24.21 -5.03 9.10
CA MET A 210 24.43 -6.19 8.26
C MET A 210 24.38 -5.84 6.76
N ARG A 211 23.46 -4.97 6.33
CA ARG A 211 23.43 -4.46 4.95
C ARG A 211 24.71 -3.72 4.57
N ARG A 212 25.31 -2.95 5.49
CA ARG A 212 26.64 -2.35 5.28
C ARG A 212 27.70 -3.40 4.97
N THR A 213 27.76 -4.47 5.75
CA THR A 213 28.74 -5.55 5.54
C THR A 213 28.46 -6.37 4.27
N CYS A 214 27.20 -6.68 3.97
CA CYS A 214 26.84 -7.61 2.90
C CYS A 214 26.70 -6.95 1.52
N CYS A 215 26.31 -5.67 1.46
CA CYS A 215 26.06 -4.99 0.19
C CYS A 215 26.49 -3.52 0.17
N SER A 216 27.40 -3.11 1.08
CA SER A 216 27.97 -1.76 1.15
C SER A 216 26.92 -0.65 1.29
N LYS A 217 25.77 -0.96 1.90
CA LYS A 217 24.66 -0.05 2.14
C LYS A 217 24.82 0.61 3.52
N THR A 218 25.04 1.92 3.55
CA THR A 218 25.29 2.70 4.79
C THR A 218 24.08 3.46 5.31
N ASP A 219 22.94 3.32 4.64
CA ASP A 219 21.69 3.96 5.00
C ASP A 219 21.23 3.55 6.41
N TRP A 220 20.92 4.57 7.21
CA TRP A 220 20.42 4.45 8.59
C TRP A 220 21.28 3.65 9.58
N VAL A 221 22.54 3.34 9.24
CA VAL A 221 23.44 2.55 10.08
C VAL A 221 23.86 3.30 11.35
N ASP A 222 24.01 4.62 11.24
CA ASP A 222 24.52 5.47 12.31
C ASP A 222 23.40 6.13 13.14
N ILE A 223 22.13 5.83 12.82
CA ILE A 223 20.99 6.27 13.62
C ILE A 223 20.95 5.44 14.92
N THR A 224 20.82 6.11 16.06
CA THR A 224 20.62 5.45 17.35
C THR A 224 19.13 5.18 17.56
N TRP A 225 18.68 4.03 17.07
CA TRP A 225 17.28 3.62 17.16
C TRP A 225 16.86 3.27 18.58
N LYS A 226 15.68 3.74 18.98
CA LYS A 226 15.00 3.37 20.24
C LYS A 226 13.60 2.82 19.97
N GLY A 227 13.07 2.02 20.90
CA GLY A 227 11.67 1.65 20.89
C GLY A 227 10.79 2.77 21.43
N GLY A 228 9.59 2.92 20.86
CA GLY A 228 8.58 3.84 21.34
C GLY A 228 7.21 3.18 21.51
N VAL A 229 6.36 3.78 22.34
CA VAL A 229 4.96 3.37 22.48
C VAL A 229 4.05 4.33 21.75
N MET A 230 3.32 3.80 20.78
CA MET A 230 2.23 4.52 20.12
C MET A 230 0.94 4.22 20.87
N LYS A 231 0.34 5.23 21.52
CA LYS A 231 -0.98 5.05 22.15
C LYS A 231 -2.05 4.91 21.07
N HIS A 232 -2.88 3.88 21.16
CA HIS A 232 -3.94 3.62 20.19
C HIS A 232 -5.14 2.89 20.82
N PRO A 233 -6.34 2.96 20.20
CA PRO A 233 -7.46 2.09 20.53
C PRO A 233 -7.08 0.62 20.35
N VAL A 234 -7.56 -0.24 21.25
CA VAL A 234 -7.32 -1.68 21.20
C VAL A 234 -8.52 -2.40 20.61
N GLN A 235 -8.30 -3.49 19.89
CA GLN A 235 -9.36 -4.36 19.40
C GLN A 235 -10.17 -4.95 20.56
N GLN A 236 -11.45 -5.23 20.30
CA GLN A 236 -12.39 -5.79 21.28
C GLN A 236 -12.79 -7.24 20.92
N ASP A 237 -12.23 -7.79 19.85
CA ASP A 237 -12.48 -9.13 19.34
C ASP A 237 -11.16 -9.85 18.97
N GLY A 238 -11.26 -11.10 18.51
CA GLY A 238 -10.11 -11.91 18.10
C GLY A 238 -9.85 -11.92 16.58
N ASN A 239 -10.45 -11.03 15.79
CA ASN A 239 -10.35 -11.08 14.33
C ASN A 239 -10.14 -9.72 13.64
N SER A 240 -10.14 -8.62 14.39
CA SER A 240 -10.01 -7.27 13.85
C SER A 240 -8.58 -6.71 13.90
N CYS A 241 -7.57 -7.50 14.29
CA CYS A 241 -6.19 -7.04 14.39
C CYS A 241 -5.68 -6.47 13.06
N GLY A 242 -5.96 -7.16 11.94
CA GLY A 242 -5.61 -6.67 10.61
C GLY A 242 -6.33 -5.37 10.23
N VAL A 243 -7.60 -5.20 10.65
CA VAL A 243 -8.37 -3.97 10.40
C VAL A 243 -7.76 -2.81 11.17
N VAL A 244 -7.47 -3.01 12.45
CA VAL A 244 -6.84 -2.01 13.32
C VAL A 244 -5.45 -1.62 12.80
N VAL A 245 -4.64 -2.58 12.33
CA VAL A 245 -3.35 -2.32 11.67
C VAL A 245 -3.52 -1.42 10.44
N CYS A 246 -4.53 -1.66 9.59
CA CYS A 246 -4.82 -0.78 8.44
C CYS A 246 -5.18 0.63 8.88
N MET A 247 -5.99 0.77 9.95
CA MET A 247 -6.38 2.07 10.49
C MET A 247 -5.17 2.84 11.08
N MET A 248 -4.27 2.15 11.77
CA MET A 248 -3.02 2.75 12.29
C MET A 248 -2.16 3.26 11.13
N ALA A 249 -1.94 2.45 10.09
CA ALA A 249 -1.15 2.84 8.94
C ALA A 249 -1.76 4.04 8.21
N LYS A 250 -3.08 4.03 8.00
CA LYS A 250 -3.82 5.17 7.44
C LYS A 250 -3.56 6.45 8.24
N LYS A 251 -3.68 6.40 9.56
CA LYS A 251 -3.46 7.56 10.43
C LYS A 251 -2.03 8.06 10.42
N VAL A 252 -1.03 7.18 10.40
CA VAL A 252 0.38 7.56 10.25
C VAL A 252 0.60 8.28 8.92
N MET A 253 0.10 7.72 7.82
CA MET A 253 0.28 8.29 6.49
C MET A 253 -0.42 9.64 6.33
N GLU A 254 -1.63 9.80 6.86
CA GLU A 254 -2.42 11.06 6.77
C GLU A 254 -1.71 12.28 7.37
N VAL A 255 -0.83 12.09 8.37
CA VAL A 255 -0.17 13.20 9.08
C VAL A 255 1.35 13.23 8.94
N PHE A 256 1.92 12.29 8.18
CA PHE A 256 3.36 12.17 7.99
C PHE A 256 4.00 13.50 7.52
N PRO A 257 5.07 14.00 8.17
CA PRO A 257 6.02 13.28 9.04
C PRO A 257 5.70 13.28 10.54
N LYS A 258 4.56 13.85 10.96
CA LYS A 258 4.22 13.92 12.38
C LYS A 258 3.77 12.56 12.92
N THR A 259 3.90 12.37 14.22
CA THR A 259 3.30 11.23 14.92
C THR A 259 1.79 11.48 15.14
N PRO A 260 0.90 10.59 14.69
CA PRO A 260 -0.55 10.78 14.84
C PRO A 260 -1.01 10.58 16.29
N LYS A 261 -2.10 11.29 16.64
CA LYS A 261 -2.97 10.88 17.74
C LYS A 261 -3.94 9.83 17.20
N MET A 262 -3.80 8.59 17.64
CA MET A 262 -4.66 7.50 17.20
C MET A 262 -6.04 7.59 17.87
N THR A 263 -7.03 8.06 17.11
CA THR A 263 -8.43 8.13 17.55
C THR A 263 -9.32 7.47 16.51
N PHE A 264 -9.88 6.32 16.88
CA PHE A 264 -10.88 5.59 16.13
C PHE A 264 -11.60 4.61 17.06
N GLY A 265 -12.81 4.21 16.69
CA GLY A 265 -13.58 3.24 17.47
C GLY A 265 -13.26 1.80 17.09
N THR A 266 -13.41 0.89 18.06
CA THR A 266 -13.10 -0.55 17.93
C THR A 266 -14.24 -1.46 18.35
N THR A 267 -15.46 -0.92 18.47
CA THR A 267 -16.65 -1.74 18.71
C THR A 267 -16.92 -2.65 17.51
N THR A 268 -17.66 -3.74 17.71
CA THR A 268 -18.04 -4.68 16.64
C THR A 268 -18.68 -3.98 15.44
N ARG A 269 -19.56 -3.00 15.70
CA ARG A 269 -20.23 -2.22 14.65
C ARG A 269 -19.24 -1.37 13.86
N GLU A 270 -18.30 -0.73 14.53
CA GLU A 270 -17.28 0.10 13.90
C GLU A 270 -16.29 -0.75 13.09
N MET A 271 -15.90 -1.92 13.58
CA MET A 271 -15.05 -2.85 12.84
C MET A 271 -15.74 -3.41 11.61
N ALA A 272 -17.03 -3.77 11.71
CA ALA A 272 -17.82 -4.18 10.54
C ALA A 272 -17.97 -3.05 9.51
N HIS A 273 -18.18 -1.81 9.97
CA HIS A 273 -18.23 -0.65 9.09
C HIS A 273 -16.87 -0.41 8.42
N GLN A 274 -15.78 -0.42 9.17
CA GLN A 274 -14.45 -0.17 8.65
C GLN A 274 -14.02 -1.23 7.64
N ARG A 275 -14.37 -2.50 7.88
CA ARG A 275 -14.22 -3.58 6.91
C ARG A 275 -14.86 -3.27 5.56
N LYS A 276 -16.11 -2.78 5.56
CA LYS A 276 -16.81 -2.34 4.35
C LYS A 276 -16.07 -1.17 3.69
N VAL A 277 -15.63 -0.19 4.48
CA VAL A 277 -14.85 0.96 3.97
C VAL A 277 -13.57 0.51 3.28
N LEU A 278 -12.78 -0.36 3.91
CA LEU A 278 -11.52 -0.86 3.34
C LEU A 278 -11.76 -1.68 2.06
N ALA A 279 -12.82 -2.50 2.01
CA ALA A 279 -13.17 -3.25 0.80
C ALA A 279 -13.56 -2.34 -0.36
N LEU A 280 -14.36 -1.30 -0.08
CA LEU A 280 -14.70 -0.29 -1.08
C LEU A 280 -13.46 0.48 -1.54
N GLU A 281 -12.54 0.82 -0.65
CA GLU A 281 -11.28 1.47 -1.04
C GLU A 281 -10.46 0.61 -2.02
N ILE A 282 -10.47 -0.72 -1.89
CA ILE A 282 -9.81 -1.65 -2.83
C ILE A 282 -10.54 -1.70 -4.18
N LEU A 283 -11.87 -1.78 -4.19
CA LEU A 283 -12.65 -1.80 -5.43
C LEU A 283 -12.52 -0.46 -6.18
N THR A 284 -12.63 0.67 -5.48
CA THR A 284 -12.49 2.00 -6.08
C THR A 284 -11.06 2.30 -6.57
N ALA A 285 -10.02 1.71 -5.95
CA ALA A 285 -8.64 1.87 -6.42
C ALA A 285 -8.27 0.94 -7.58
N SER A 286 -9.20 0.09 -8.02
CA SER A 286 -8.97 -0.90 -9.07
C SER A 286 -8.76 -0.24 -10.43
N VAL A 287 -7.79 -0.76 -11.18
CA VAL A 287 -7.61 -0.51 -12.63
C VAL A 287 -7.98 -1.75 -13.45
N PHE A 288 -8.63 -2.74 -12.84
CA PHE A 288 -9.15 -3.92 -13.54
C PHE A 288 -10.37 -3.54 -14.36
N ASP A 289 -10.32 -3.83 -15.65
CA ASP A 289 -11.42 -3.63 -16.60
C ASP A 289 -11.98 -4.99 -17.02
N LYS A 290 -13.25 -5.24 -16.71
CA LYS A 290 -13.94 -6.51 -17.01
C LYS A 290 -14.08 -6.79 -18.51
N GLU A 291 -13.98 -5.76 -19.36
CA GLU A 291 -14.17 -5.86 -20.81
C GLU A 291 -12.88 -6.28 -21.52
N VAL A 292 -11.73 -5.90 -20.96
CA VAL A 292 -10.43 -6.15 -21.58
C VAL A 292 -9.49 -6.98 -20.71
N ASN A 293 -9.70 -7.18 -19.41
CA ASN A 293 -8.83 -8.02 -18.60
C ASN A 293 -9.38 -9.44 -18.45
N CYS A 294 -8.47 -10.42 -18.47
CA CYS A 294 -8.78 -11.78 -18.07
C CYS A 294 -9.11 -11.83 -16.57
N ALA A 295 -10.29 -12.33 -16.23
CA ALA A 295 -10.79 -12.42 -14.87
C ALA A 295 -10.10 -13.50 -14.01
N MET A 296 -9.10 -14.21 -14.53
CA MET A 296 -8.31 -15.17 -13.75
C MET A 296 -6.85 -14.71 -13.53
N CYS A 297 -6.28 -13.95 -14.47
CA CYS A 297 -4.87 -13.52 -14.38
C CYS A 297 -4.65 -12.02 -14.55
N ALA A 298 -5.70 -11.23 -14.75
CA ALA A 298 -5.68 -9.79 -15.01
C ALA A 298 -4.93 -9.34 -16.28
N ALA A 299 -4.43 -10.27 -17.11
CA ALA A 299 -3.77 -9.91 -18.36
C ALA A 299 -4.76 -9.24 -19.33
N ILE A 300 -4.27 -8.24 -20.06
CA ILE A 300 -5.06 -7.46 -21.01
C ILE A 300 -5.27 -8.29 -22.29
N LYS A 301 -6.51 -8.32 -22.77
CA LYS A 301 -6.95 -8.82 -24.06
C LYS A 301 -6.35 -7.93 -25.14
N PRO A 302 -5.63 -8.48 -26.12
CA PRO A 302 -5.08 -7.68 -27.21
C PRO A 302 -6.19 -6.86 -27.88
N PRO A 303 -5.98 -5.54 -28.12
CA PRO A 303 -6.93 -4.73 -28.85
C PRO A 303 -7.21 -5.36 -30.23
N GLY A 304 -8.49 -5.60 -30.54
CA GLY A 304 -8.91 -6.09 -31.85
C GLY A 304 -8.70 -7.58 -32.11
N SER A 305 -8.73 -8.45 -31.10
CA SER A 305 -8.61 -9.92 -31.30
C SER A 305 -9.84 -10.53 -32.00
N VAL A 306 -9.97 -10.26 -33.30
CA VAL A 306 -10.48 -11.21 -34.27
C VAL A 306 -9.23 -11.72 -34.99
N THR A 307 -8.74 -12.86 -34.51
CA THR A 307 -7.78 -13.80 -35.14
C THR A 307 -6.33 -13.33 -35.46
N HIS A 308 -5.41 -14.30 -35.29
CA HIS A 308 -4.00 -14.31 -35.68
C HIS A 308 -3.01 -13.44 -34.89
N GLN A 309 -2.55 -13.93 -33.73
CA GLN A 309 -1.10 -14.03 -33.39
C GLN A 309 -0.81 -14.44 -31.93
N THR A 310 -1.83 -14.69 -31.10
CA THR A 310 -1.64 -15.35 -29.79
C THR A 310 -2.48 -16.62 -29.74
N HIS A 311 -1.87 -17.78 -29.46
CA HIS A 311 -2.50 -19.11 -29.33
C HIS A 311 -3.43 -19.23 -28.10
N THR A 312 -4.06 -18.14 -27.67
CA THR A 312 -4.80 -18.05 -26.41
C THR A 312 -6.26 -17.82 -26.73
N ASP A 313 -7.08 -18.86 -26.61
CA ASP A 313 -8.53 -18.74 -26.74
C ASP A 313 -9.14 -18.04 -25.52
N TRP A 314 -10.25 -17.35 -25.77
CA TRP A 314 -10.99 -16.60 -24.76
C TRP A 314 -12.43 -17.05 -24.73
N ILE A 315 -13.03 -17.02 -23.54
CA ILE A 315 -14.45 -17.24 -23.31
C ILE A 315 -15.01 -16.12 -22.42
N GLN A 316 -16.24 -15.69 -22.68
CA GLN A 316 -16.94 -14.68 -21.90
C GLN A 316 -18.02 -15.35 -21.06
N CYS A 317 -18.15 -14.94 -19.80
CA CYS A 317 -19.23 -15.36 -18.92
C CYS A 317 -20.54 -14.68 -19.34
N ASP A 318 -21.60 -15.44 -19.55
CA ASP A 318 -22.89 -14.89 -19.99
C ASP A 318 -23.59 -14.08 -18.89
N SER A 319 -23.43 -14.46 -17.60
CA SER A 319 -24.07 -13.73 -16.50
C SER A 319 -23.37 -12.42 -16.10
N CYS A 320 -22.04 -12.33 -16.20
CA CYS A 320 -21.31 -11.14 -15.70
C CYS A 320 -20.40 -10.48 -16.74
N SER A 321 -20.40 -10.98 -17.97
CA SER A 321 -19.66 -10.45 -19.12
C SER A 321 -18.14 -10.40 -18.94
N ARG A 322 -17.59 -11.03 -17.89
CA ARG A 322 -16.15 -11.13 -17.63
C ARG A 322 -15.50 -12.10 -18.62
N TRP A 323 -14.35 -11.72 -19.14
CA TRP A 323 -13.56 -12.53 -20.05
C TRP A 323 -12.53 -13.39 -19.31
N CYS A 324 -12.30 -14.61 -19.80
CA CYS A 324 -11.29 -15.52 -19.26
C CYS A 324 -10.46 -16.14 -20.40
N HIS A 325 -9.16 -16.33 -20.18
CA HIS A 325 -8.37 -17.25 -21.00
C HIS A 325 -8.80 -18.68 -20.70
N THR A 326 -8.96 -19.51 -21.73
CA THR A 326 -9.30 -20.93 -21.56
C THR A 326 -8.21 -21.68 -20.82
N GLN A 327 -6.94 -21.32 -21.03
CA GLN A 327 -5.80 -21.89 -20.30
C GLN A 327 -5.82 -21.55 -18.81
N CYS A 328 -6.26 -20.33 -18.44
CA CYS A 328 -6.40 -19.97 -17.03
C CYS A 328 -7.53 -20.74 -16.34
N LEU A 329 -8.50 -21.23 -17.11
CA LEU A 329 -9.59 -22.09 -16.64
C LEU A 329 -9.26 -23.59 -16.78
N GLN A 330 -8.08 -23.94 -17.33
CA GLN A 330 -7.71 -25.32 -17.69
C GLN A 330 -8.75 -26.01 -18.60
N MET A 331 -9.43 -25.24 -19.45
CA MET A 331 -10.40 -25.75 -20.42
C MET A 331 -9.68 -26.31 -21.64
N ASP A 332 -10.00 -27.55 -22.01
CA ASP A 332 -9.59 -28.12 -23.29
C ASP A 332 -10.50 -27.68 -24.45
N GLN A 333 -10.13 -28.06 -25.68
CA GLN A 333 -10.87 -27.67 -26.88
C GLN A 333 -12.30 -28.22 -26.94
N LYS A 334 -12.55 -29.38 -26.32
CA LYS A 334 -13.88 -30.00 -26.30
C LYS A 334 -14.78 -29.21 -25.34
N CYS A 335 -14.31 -28.97 -24.12
CA CYS A 335 -14.99 -28.14 -23.13
C CYS A 335 -15.28 -26.73 -23.66
N LEU A 336 -14.32 -26.13 -24.38
CA LEU A 336 -14.53 -24.82 -25.02
C LEU A 336 -15.64 -24.86 -26.06
N LYS A 337 -15.64 -25.85 -26.96
CA LYS A 337 -16.70 -25.97 -27.99
C LYS A 337 -18.07 -26.17 -27.37
N GLU A 338 -18.17 -26.97 -26.30
CA GLU A 338 -19.42 -27.17 -25.57
C GLU A 338 -19.89 -25.85 -24.92
N ALA A 339 -18.98 -25.13 -24.26
CA ALA A 339 -19.26 -23.86 -23.62
C ALA A 339 -19.55 -22.69 -24.60
N GLN A 340 -19.15 -22.80 -25.87
CA GLN A 340 -19.47 -21.82 -26.92
C GLN A 340 -20.84 -22.04 -27.56
N VAL A 341 -21.41 -23.24 -27.42
CA VAL A 341 -22.71 -23.59 -28.02
C VAL A 341 -23.87 -23.36 -27.03
N GLY A 342 -23.60 -23.45 -25.73
CA GLY A 342 -24.59 -23.18 -24.68
C GLY A 342 -24.22 -21.96 -23.83
N ASP A 343 -25.05 -21.69 -22.82
CA ASP A 343 -24.74 -20.68 -21.80
C ASP A 343 -23.58 -21.18 -20.92
N TRP A 344 -22.60 -20.30 -20.70
CA TRP A 344 -21.45 -20.55 -19.85
C TRP A 344 -21.30 -19.47 -18.77
N ASP A 345 -21.30 -19.92 -17.52
CA ASP A 345 -21.05 -19.09 -16.35
C ASP A 345 -19.66 -19.36 -15.74
N CYS A 346 -18.90 -18.30 -15.50
CA CYS A 346 -17.66 -18.39 -14.74
C CYS A 346 -17.93 -18.82 -13.29
N SER A 347 -16.88 -19.28 -12.59
CA SER A 347 -16.97 -19.76 -11.20
C SER A 347 -17.56 -18.75 -10.21
N LEU A 348 -17.52 -17.44 -10.51
CA LEU A 348 -18.17 -16.41 -9.71
C LEU A 348 -19.70 -16.38 -9.92
N CYS A 349 -20.21 -16.84 -11.06
CA CYS A 349 -21.63 -16.85 -11.39
C CYS A 349 -22.28 -18.23 -11.25
N THR A 350 -21.48 -19.31 -11.27
CA THR A 350 -21.96 -20.66 -11.00
C THR A 350 -22.57 -20.74 -9.59
N LYS A 351 -23.78 -21.30 -9.48
CA LYS A 351 -24.57 -21.36 -8.24
C LYS A 351 -24.03 -22.38 -7.23
#